data_AF-A0A2N2ZUI1-F1
#
_entry.id   AF-A0A2N2ZUI1-F1
#
_cell.length_a   1.000
_cell.length_b   1.000
_cell.length_c   1.000
_cell.angle_alpha   90.00
_cell.angle_beta   90.00
_cell.angle_gamma   90.00
#
_symmetry.space_group_name_H-M   'P 1'
#
loop_
_entity.id
_entity.type
_entity.pdbx_description
1 polymer ?
#
loop_
_entity_poly.entity_id
_entity_poly.type
_entity_poly.pdbx_seq_one_letter_code
_entity_poly.pdbx_strand_id
1 'polypeptide(L)' 'MKQVILNIPENKFQFFMELVKNLGFVKAAEASIPEEHKKIVRQRIADSNKNPERLLDWDDVKNDFKLD' A
#
# COMPACT_ATOMS: atom_id res chain seq x y z
N MET A 1 31.32 -1.89 -10.78
CA MET A 1 29.93 -2.42 -10.73
C MET A 1 29.51 -2.76 -12.15
N LYS A 2 28.71 -3.82 -12.36
CA LYS A 2 28.25 -4.23 -13.70
C LYS A 2 26.72 -4.12 -13.74
N GLN A 3 26.18 -3.54 -14.81
CA GLN A 3 24.75 -3.38 -15.03
C GLN A 3 24.30 -4.31 -16.17
N VAL A 4 23.13 -4.91 -16.03
CA VAL A 4 22.49 -5.73 -17.07
C VAL A 4 21.08 -5.20 -17.29
N ILE A 5 20.70 -5.01 -18.55
CA ILE A 5 19.32 -4.68 -18.98
C ILE A 5 18.80 -5.90 -19.73
N LEU A 6 17.63 -6.41 -19.33
CA LEU A 6 17.06 -7.63 -19.89
C LEU A 6 15.62 -7.36 -20.36
N ASN A 7 15.31 -7.75 -21.59
CA ASN A 7 13.95 -7.75 -22.09
C ASN A 7 13.29 -9.09 -21.75
N ILE A 8 12.18 -9.04 -21.01
CA ILE A 8 11.48 -10.24 -20.53
C ILE A 8 10.15 -10.34 -21.29
N PRO A 9 9.85 -11.50 -21.90
CA PRO A 9 8.52 -11.75 -22.46
C PRO A 9 7.43 -11.65 -21.39
N GLU A 10 6.28 -11.04 -21.72
CA GLU A 10 5.19 -10.76 -20.77
C GLU A 10 4.77 -11.99 -19.97
N ASN A 11 4.62 -13.14 -20.65
CA ASN A 11 4.23 -14.40 -20.02
C ASN A 11 5.26 -14.96 -19.02
N LYS A 12 6.49 -14.43 -19.00
CA LYS A 12 7.57 -14.82 -18.08
C LYS A 12 7.86 -13.77 -17.02
N PHE A 13 7.21 -12.61 -17.08
CA PHE A 13 7.48 -11.50 -16.17
C PHE A 13 7.21 -11.85 -14.71
N GLN A 14 6.05 -12.45 -14.42
CA GLN A 14 5.67 -12.82 -13.05
C GLN A 14 6.67 -13.81 -12.42
N PHE A 15 7.01 -14.88 -13.16
CA PHE A 15 8.01 -15.85 -12.74
C PHE A 15 9.37 -15.21 -12.45
N PHE A 16 9.83 -14.31 -13.33
CA PHE A 16 11.10 -13.62 -13.14
C PHE A 16 11.08 -12.72 -11.89
N MET A 17 9.99 -11.99 -11.67
CA MET A 17 9.85 -11.12 -10.49
C MET A 17 9.87 -11.91 -9.18
N GLU A 18 9.21 -13.07 -9.13
CA GLU A 18 9.25 -13.97 -7.97
C GLU A 18 10.67 -14.49 -7.71
N LEU A 19 11.37 -14.91 -8.77
CA LEU A 19 12.75 -15.37 -8.67
C LEU A 19 13.67 -14.28 -8.09
N VAL A 20 13.60 -13.06 -8.63
CA VAL A 20 14.47 -11.95 -8.21
C VAL A 20 14.13 -11.47 -6.79
N LYS A 21 12.87 -11.55 -6.37
CA LYS A 21 12.46 -11.34 -4.97
C LYS A 21 13.06 -12.40 -4.05
N ASN A 22 12.97 -13.69 -4.41
CA ASN A 22 13.51 -14.79 -3.60
C ASN A 22 15.03 -14.74 -3.46
N LEU A 23 15.72 -14.24 -4.49
CA LEU A 23 17.17 -14.07 -4.47
C LEU A 23 17.63 -12.81 -3.70
N GLY A 24 16.69 -12.00 -3.17
CA GLY A 24 17.01 -10.80 -2.40
C GLY A 24 17.58 -9.64 -3.23
N PHE A 25 17.53 -9.73 -4.55
CA PHE A 25 17.97 -8.65 -5.45
C PHE A 25 16.95 -7.51 -5.51
N VAL A 26 15.66 -7.82 -5.32
CA VAL A 26 14.62 -6.79 -5.13
C VAL A 26 14.55 -6.49 -3.65
N LYS A 27 15.23 -5.42 -3.23
CA LYS A 27 14.76 -4.66 -2.08
C LYS A 27 13.47 -3.99 -2.56
N ALA A 28 12.33 -4.61 -2.28
CA ALA A 28 11.10 -3.84 -2.26
C ALA A 28 11.43 -2.65 -1.36
N ALA A 29 11.33 -1.43 -1.89
CA ALA A 29 11.43 -0.26 -1.04
C ALA A 29 10.23 -0.37 -0.11
N GLU A 30 10.41 -1.05 1.03
CA GLU A 30 9.53 -0.88 2.17
C GLU A 30 9.59 0.60 2.42
N ALA A 31 8.52 1.31 2.05
CA ALA A 31 8.39 2.70 2.40
C ALA A 31 8.53 2.73 3.92
N SER A 32 9.63 3.29 4.41
CA SER A 32 9.82 3.47 5.84
C SER A 32 8.78 4.49 6.27
N ILE A 33 7.64 4.00 6.75
CA ILE A 33 6.58 4.85 7.28
C ILE A 33 7.06 5.33 8.66
N PRO A 34 7.24 6.64 8.88
CA PRO A 34 7.56 7.19 10.20
C PRO A 34 6.58 6.72 11.27
N GLU A 35 7.07 6.45 12.50
CA GLU A 35 6.21 6.01 13.61
C GLU A 35 5.12 7.02 13.96
N GLU A 36 5.36 8.31 13.72
CA GLU A 36 4.35 9.37 13.89
C GLU A 36 3.11 9.12 13.04
N HIS A 37 3.29 8.78 11.76
CA HIS A 37 2.18 8.47 10.87
C HIS A 37 1.47 7.18 11.28
N LYS A 38 2.21 6.16 11.72
CA LYS A 38 1.60 4.92 12.25
C LYS A 38 0.77 5.20 13.50
N LYS A 39 1.24 6.08 14.40
CA LYS A 39 0.53 6.48 15.61
C LYS A 39 -0.80 7.16 15.28
N ILE A 40 -0.84 8.03 14.27
CA ILE A 40 -2.08 8.68 13.81
C ILE A 40 -3.10 7.64 13.36
N VAL A 41 -2.69 6.67 12.52
CA VAL A 41 -3.60 5.62 12.02
C VAL A 41 -4.10 4.76 13.17
N ARG A 42 -3.22 4.31 14.07
CA ARG A 42 -3.59 3.51 15.26
C ARG A 42 -4.58 4.26 16.16
N GLN A 43 -4.38 5.56 16.37
CA GLN A 43 -5.30 6.38 17.15
C GLN A 43 -6.68 6.45 16.49
N ARG A 44 -6.73 6.69 15.16
CA ARG A 44 -8.01 6.69 14.43
C ARG A 44 -8.74 5.36 14.57
N ILE A 45 -8.04 4.24 14.47
CA ILE A 45 -8.66 2.92 14.65
C ILE A 45 -9.23 2.80 16.07
N ALA A 46 -8.45 3.17 17.10
CA ALA A 46 -8.89 3.12 18.48
C ALA A 46 -10.12 4.00 18.75
N ASP A 47 -10.15 5.21 18.20
CA ASP A 47 -11.28 6.12 18.34
C ASP A 47 -12.53 5.59 17.62
N SER A 48 -12.37 4.98 16.44
CA SER A 48 -13.48 4.32 15.73
C SER A 48 -14.05 3.14 16.51
N ASN A 49 -13.20 2.37 17.18
CA ASN A 49 -13.66 1.26 18.02
C ASN A 49 -14.37 1.74 19.28
N LYS A 50 -13.93 2.87 19.86
CA LYS A 50 -14.55 3.47 21.05
C LYS A 50 -15.86 4.19 20.74
N ASN A 51 -15.95 4.84 19.58
CA ASN A 51 -17.12 5.57 19.13
C ASN A 51 -17.43 5.22 17.66
N PRO A 52 -18.14 4.10 17.42
CA PRO A 52 -18.50 3.67 16.07
C PRO A 52 -19.39 4.69 15.33
N GLU A 53 -20.20 5.48 16.03
CA GLU A 53 -21.13 6.46 15.45
C GLU A 53 -20.41 7.62 14.72
N ARG A 54 -19.10 7.79 14.95
CA ARG A 54 -18.30 8.77 14.20
C ARG A 54 -18.08 8.37 12.73
N LEU A 55 -18.32 7.10 12.41
CA LEU A 55 -18.19 6.56 11.06
C LEU A 55 -19.52 6.73 10.33
N LEU A 56 -19.46 7.15 9.08
CA LEU A 56 -20.61 7.27 8.22
C LEU A 56 -20.65 6.07 7.28
N ASP A 57 -21.85 5.58 6.98
CA ASP A 57 -22.02 4.57 5.96
C ASP A 57 -21.67 5.16 4.58
N TRP A 58 -20.99 4.38 3.76
CA TRP A 58 -20.59 4.82 2.43
C TRP A 58 -21.79 5.12 1.53
N ASP A 59 -22.84 4.31 1.61
CA ASP A 59 -24.03 4.47 0.78
C ASP A 59 -24.79 5.76 1.08
N ASP A 60 -24.68 6.26 2.32
CA ASP A 60 -25.30 7.51 2.75
C ASP A 60 -24.56 8.73 2.23
N VAL A 61 -23.22 8.69 2.16
CA VAL A 61 -22.39 9.88 1.89
C VAL A 61 -21.82 9.96 0.47
N LYS A 62 -21.88 8.88 -0.32
CA LYS A 62 -21.24 8.81 -1.65
C LYS A 62 -21.71 9.87 -2.66
N ASN A 63 -22.90 10.42 -2.48
CA ASN A 63 -23.46 11.46 -3.36
C ASN A 63 -23.21 12.89 -2.85
N ASP A 64 -22.67 13.05 -1.64
CA ASP A 64 -22.43 14.36 -1.02
C ASP A 64 -21.12 15.01 -1.48
N PHE A 65 -20.27 14.25 -2.17
CA PHE A 65 -19.02 14.75 -2.73
C PHE A 65 -19.32 15.70 -3.90
N LYS A 66 -19.11 16.99 -3.67
CA LYS A 66 -18.99 17.97 -4.75
C LYS A 66 -17.56 17.94 -5.26
N LEU A 67 -17.35 17.19 -6.34
CA LEU A 67 -16.10 17.22 -7.08
C LEU A 67 -16.31 18.22 -8.22
N ASP A 68 -15.67 19.38 -8.10
CA ASP A 68 -15.57 20.38 -9.18
C ASP A 68 -14.71 19.85 -10.35
#